data_AF-A0A2W4S200-F1
#
_entry.id   AF-A0A2W4S200-F1
#
_cell.length_a   1.000
_cell.length_b   1.000
_cell.length_c   1.000
_cell.angle_alpha   90.00
_cell.angle_beta   90.00
_cell.angle_gamma   90.00
#
_symmetry.space_group_name_H-M   'P 1'
#
loop_
_entity.id
_entity.type
_entity.pdbx_description
1 polymer ?
#
loop_
_entity_poly.entity_id
_entity_poly.type
_entity_poly.pdbx_seq_one_letter_code
_entity_poly.pdbx_strand_id
1 'polypeptide(L)'
;MEVLQLDEMDCRLLAARFEQHGNSHRRMAFALREAGAVDLLERLRALRGLERRFAIDLGSLCHRFQNREAEGTHPIERRVLEYVAAERIGPDGRRGLLVMVDRVRTVRALIEQGRLVHDPD
;
A
#
# COMPACT_ATOMS: atom_id res chain seq x y z
N MET A 1 -8.55 -9.83 -14.14
CA MET A 1 -8.11 -9.55 -12.76
C MET A 1 -6.92 -8.63 -12.83
N GLU A 2 -7.09 -7.39 -12.39
CA GLU A 2 -6.03 -6.38 -12.37
C GLU A 2 -5.17 -6.56 -11.12
N VAL A 3 -3.87 -6.81 -11.31
CA VAL A 3 -2.91 -7.08 -10.24
C VAL A 3 -1.72 -6.15 -10.39
N LEU A 4 -1.35 -5.47 -9.31
CA LEU A 4 -0.16 -4.66 -9.22
C LEU A 4 0.92 -5.45 -8.48
N GLN A 5 2.12 -5.51 -9.06
CA GLN A 5 3.26 -6.18 -8.46
C GLN A 5 4.21 -5.14 -7.87
N LEU A 6 4.55 -5.28 -6.60
CA LEU A 6 5.57 -4.50 -5.93
C LEU A 6 6.74 -5.41 -5.57
N ASP A 7 7.95 -4.96 -5.83
CA ASP A 7 9.13 -5.61 -5.27
C ASP A 7 9.28 -5.25 -3.78
N GLU A 8 10.15 -5.96 -3.08
CA GLU A 8 10.39 -5.71 -1.66
C GLU A 8 10.87 -4.27 -1.37
N MET A 9 11.68 -3.68 -2.25
CA MET A 9 12.18 -2.32 -2.08
C MET A 9 11.05 -1.30 -2.17
N ASP A 10 10.16 -1.46 -3.14
CA ASP A 10 8.99 -0.60 -3.33
C ASP A 10 8.05 -0.71 -2.12
N CYS A 11 7.83 -1.92 -1.60
CA CYS A 11 7.06 -2.13 -0.38
C CYS A 11 7.68 -1.42 0.83
N ARG A 12 9.00 -1.54 1.04
CA ARG A 12 9.71 -0.87 2.12
C ARG A 12 9.66 0.65 1.97
N LEU A 13 9.88 1.17 0.77
CA LEU A 13 9.86 2.61 0.46
C LEU A 13 8.47 3.21 0.74
N LEU A 14 7.40 2.51 0.33
CA LEU A 14 6.01 2.92 0.57
C LEU A 14 5.62 2.85 2.05
N ALA A 15 6.01 1.78 2.75
CA ALA A 15 5.76 1.64 4.17
C ALA A 15 6.50 2.71 4.99
N ALA A 16 7.78 2.97 4.68
CA ALA A 16 8.57 4.03 5.29
C ALA A 16 7.96 5.42 5.04
N ARG A 17 7.46 5.66 3.82
CA ARG A 17 6.72 6.90 3.51
C ARG A 17 5.50 7.07 4.42
N PHE A 18 4.73 6.01 4.65
CA PHE A 18 3.58 6.05 5.55
C PHE A 18 4.00 6.38 6.98
N GLU A 19 4.92 5.59 7.52
CA GLU A 19 5.37 5.65 8.91
C GLU A 19 6.10 6.97 9.25
N GLN A 20 7.09 7.35 8.45
CA GLN A 20 8.02 8.43 8.79
C GLN A 20 7.51 9.80 8.35
N HIS A 21 6.59 9.84 7.38
CA HIS A 21 6.16 11.07 6.75
C HIS A 21 4.64 11.25 6.71
N GLY A 22 3.89 10.46 7.48
CA GLY A 22 2.42 10.50 7.49
C GLY A 22 1.85 10.24 6.10
N ASN A 23 2.51 9.35 5.36
CA ASN A 23 2.21 9.02 3.97
C ASN A 23 2.36 10.17 2.95
N SER A 24 2.99 11.27 3.34
CA SER A 24 3.16 12.42 2.47
C SER A 24 4.26 12.19 1.43
N HIS A 25 3.85 12.06 0.16
CA HIS A 25 4.78 12.00 -0.98
C HIS A 25 5.71 13.21 -1.02
N ARG A 26 5.20 14.43 -0.77
CA ARG A 26 6.01 15.65 -0.80
C ARG A 26 7.13 15.64 0.25
N ARG A 27 6.82 15.23 1.49
CA ARG A 27 7.79 15.20 2.59
C ARG A 27 8.87 14.15 2.34
N MET A 28 8.49 12.95 1.92
CA MET A 28 9.44 11.90 1.58
C MET A 28 10.31 12.28 0.38
N ALA A 29 9.72 12.85 -0.68
CA ALA A 29 10.47 13.30 -1.85
C ALA A 29 11.48 14.41 -1.51
N PHE A 30 11.14 15.31 -0.58
CA PHE A 30 12.07 16.30 -0.07
C PHE A 30 13.23 15.64 0.69
N ALA A 31 12.93 14.74 1.64
CA ALA A 31 13.95 14.04 2.41
C ALA A 31 14.92 13.22 1.52
N LEU A 32 14.41 12.50 0.53
CA LEU A 32 15.24 11.75 -0.42
C LEU A 32 16.13 12.65 -1.28
N ARG A 33 15.64 13.84 -1.64
CA ARG A 33 16.44 14.82 -2.39
C ARG A 33 17.59 15.36 -1.53
N GLU A 34 17.30 15.77 -0.30
CA GLU A 34 18.32 16.25 0.63
C GLU A 34 19.40 15.18 0.91
N ALA A 35 19.00 13.91 0.94
CA ALA A 35 19.91 12.77 1.11
C ALA A 35 20.67 12.38 -0.17
N GLY A 36 20.41 13.02 -1.32
CA GLY A 36 21.02 12.66 -2.61
C GLY A 36 20.58 11.30 -3.16
N ALA A 37 19.49 10.72 -2.65
CA ALA A 37 18.99 9.39 -3.03
C ALA A 37 18.16 9.44 -4.32
N VAL A 38 18.82 9.76 -5.44
CA VAL A 38 18.18 9.99 -6.75
C VAL A 38 17.34 8.78 -7.20
N ASP A 39 17.88 7.57 -7.12
CA ASP A 39 17.18 6.35 -7.57
C ASP A 39 15.88 6.09 -6.79
N LEU A 40 15.91 6.30 -5.47
CA LEU A 40 14.74 6.15 -4.61
C LEU A 40 13.70 7.24 -4.89
N LEU A 41 14.13 8.45 -5.23
CA LEU A 41 13.23 9.54 -5.62
C LEU A 41 12.51 9.23 -6.95
N GLU A 42 13.22 8.67 -7.93
CA GLU A 42 12.61 8.24 -9.19
C GLU A 42 11.62 7.10 -8.99
N ARG A 43 12.00 6.07 -8.22
CA ARG A 43 11.08 5.00 -7.81
C ARG A 43 9.84 5.54 -7.11
N LEU A 44 10.01 6.44 -6.14
CA LEU A 44 8.88 7.05 -5.42
C LEU A 44 7.91 7.78 -6.36
N ARG A 45 8.41 8.44 -7.42
CA ARG A 45 7.58 9.09 -8.44
C ARG A 45 6.83 8.09 -9.31
N ALA A 46 7.49 7.01 -9.73
CA ALA A 46 6.85 5.95 -10.49
C ALA A 46 5.71 5.30 -9.68
N LEU A 47 5.97 4.98 -8.41
CA LEU A 47 4.97 4.44 -7.48
C LEU A 47 3.80 5.41 -7.28
N ARG A 48 4.06 6.72 -7.19
CA ARG A 48 3.00 7.74 -7.13
C ARG A 48 2.13 7.76 -8.39
N GLY A 49 2.71 7.47 -9.55
CA GLY A 49 1.96 7.27 -10.80
C GLY A 49 0.99 6.10 -10.71
N LEU A 50 1.44 4.97 -10.16
CA LEU A 50 0.60 3.78 -9.95
C LEU A 50 -0.56 4.05 -8.97
N GLU A 51 -0.28 4.70 -7.83
CA GLU A 51 -1.31 5.08 -6.85
C GLU A 51 -2.43 5.90 -7.48
N ARG A 52 -2.07 6.89 -8.30
CA ARG A 52 -3.03 7.75 -9.00
C ARG A 52 -3.82 6.97 -10.04
N ARG A 53 -3.15 6.12 -10.82
CA ARG A 53 -3.78 5.31 -11.87
C ARG A 53 -4.84 4.38 -11.31
N PHE A 54 -4.55 3.72 -10.19
CA PHE A 54 -5.46 2.74 -9.61
C PHE A 54 -6.35 3.30 -8.49
N ALA A 55 -6.14 4.55 -8.08
CA ALA A 55 -6.78 5.18 -6.94
C ALA A 55 -6.64 4.35 -5.64
N ILE A 56 -5.42 3.84 -5.40
CA ILE A 56 -5.06 3.04 -4.22
C ILE A 56 -3.98 3.78 -3.42
N ASP A 57 -4.16 3.84 -2.11
CA ASP A 57 -3.11 4.27 -1.19
C ASP A 57 -2.16 3.08 -0.90
N LEU A 58 -1.10 2.98 -1.70
CA LEU A 58 -0.13 1.90 -1.58
C LEU A 58 0.76 2.04 -0.35
N GLY A 59 1.02 3.28 0.11
CA GLY A 59 1.78 3.53 1.34
C GLY A 59 1.11 2.92 2.57
N SER A 60 -0.18 3.22 2.74
CA SER A 60 -0.96 2.67 3.85
C SER A 60 -1.11 1.15 3.74
N LEU A 61 -1.39 0.63 2.53
CA LEU A 61 -1.52 -0.80 2.30
C LEU A 61 -0.24 -1.55 2.65
N CYS A 62 0.92 -1.11 2.14
CA CYS A 62 2.21 -1.75 2.42
C CYS A 62 2.55 -1.73 3.91
N HIS A 63 2.36 -0.59 4.58
CA HIS A 63 2.63 -0.46 6.01
C HIS A 63 1.74 -1.40 6.84
N ARG A 64 0.43 -1.43 6.59
CA ARG A 64 -0.49 -2.30 7.32
C ARG A 64 -0.23 -3.78 7.03
N PHE A 65 0.04 -4.12 5.77
CA PHE A 65 0.33 -5.50 5.40
C PHE A 65 1.61 -6.04 6.06
N GLN A 66 2.64 -5.22 6.21
CA GLN A 66 3.88 -5.58 6.94
C GLN A 66 3.63 -5.82 8.44
N ASN A 67 2.67 -5.10 9.03
CA ASN A 67 2.35 -5.16 10.45
C ASN A 67 1.12 -6.03 10.77
N ARG A 68 0.56 -6.77 9.79
CA ARG A 68 -0.73 -7.47 9.91
C ARG A 68 -0.79 -8.55 11.00
N GLU A 69 0.38 -9.07 11.40
CA GLU A 69 0.52 -10.09 12.44
C GLU A 69 0.81 -9.49 13.82
N ALA A 70 0.85 -8.16 13.95
CA ALA A 70 1.01 -7.51 15.24
C ALA A 70 -0.16 -7.87 16.17
N GLU A 71 0.14 -7.99 17.47
CA GLU A 71 -0.83 -8.42 18.50
C GLU A 71 -2.09 -7.52 18.54
N GLY A 72 -1.93 -6.23 18.22
CA GLY A 72 -3.03 -5.26 18.19
C GLY A 72 -3.86 -5.24 16.89
N THR A 73 -3.49 -6.00 15.85
CA THR A 73 -4.23 -5.99 14.58
C THR A 73 -5.54 -6.77 14.71
N HIS A 74 -6.66 -6.12 14.40
CA HIS A 74 -7.97 -6.75 14.47
C HIS A 74 -8.10 -7.93 13.47
N PRO A 75 -8.71 -9.07 13.83
CA PRO A 75 -8.78 -10.24 12.94
C PRO A 75 -9.45 -9.97 11.58
N ILE A 76 -10.46 -9.09 11.54
CA ILE A 76 -11.09 -8.67 10.28
C ILE A 76 -10.12 -7.85 9.42
N GLU A 77 -9.32 -6.98 10.02
CA GLU A 77 -8.32 -6.20 9.28
C GLU A 77 -7.31 -7.14 8.62
N ARG A 78 -6.80 -8.14 9.36
CA ARG A 78 -5.89 -9.14 8.82
C ARG A 78 -6.51 -9.88 7.62
N ARG A 79 -7.74 -10.38 7.76
CA ARG A 79 -8.46 -11.05 6.66
C ARG A 79 -8.67 -10.15 5.45
N VAL A 80 -8.97 -8.87 5.66
CA VAL A 80 -9.10 -7.90 4.56
C VAL A 80 -7.75 -7.70 3.87
N LEU A 81 -6.66 -7.54 4.62
CA LEU A 81 -5.31 -7.39 4.07
C LEU A 81 -4.89 -8.62 3.25
N GLU A 82 -5.14 -9.83 3.74
CA GLU A 82 -4.90 -11.09 3.03
C GLU A 82 -5.82 -11.28 1.82
N TYR A 83 -7.04 -10.72 1.89
CA TYR A 83 -7.96 -10.76 0.76
C TYR A 83 -7.48 -9.86 -0.38
N VAL A 84 -6.95 -8.66 -0.09
CA VAL A 84 -6.58 -7.66 -1.10
C VAL A 84 -5.11 -7.70 -1.52
N ALA A 85 -4.25 -8.35 -0.75
CA ALA A 85 -2.84 -8.52 -1.09
C ALA A 85 -2.30 -9.89 -0.67
N ALA A 86 -1.29 -10.38 -1.39
CA ALA A 86 -0.62 -11.65 -1.12
C ALA A 86 0.89 -11.51 -1.25
N GLU A 87 1.63 -12.18 -0.36
CA GLU A 87 3.07 -12.31 -0.50
C GLU A 87 3.41 -13.11 -1.76
N ARG A 88 4.49 -12.69 -2.42
CA ARG A 88 5.07 -13.42 -3.54
C ARG A 88 6.55 -13.64 -3.30
N ILE A 89 7.02 -14.80 -3.74
CA ILE A 89 8.43 -15.10 -3.92
C ILE A 89 8.67 -15.27 -5.42
N GLY A 90 9.53 -14.42 -5.98
CA GLY A 90 9.95 -14.50 -7.38
C GLY A 90 10.83 -15.72 -7.65
N PRO A 91 11.03 -16.08 -8.93
CA PRO A 91 11.91 -17.19 -9.31
C PRO A 91 13.39 -16.99 -8.91
N ASP A 92 13.79 -15.74 -8.66
CA ASP A 92 15.09 -15.33 -8.14
C ASP A 92 15.15 -15.32 -6.60
N GLY A 93 14.11 -15.81 -5.92
CA GLY A 93 13.99 -15.78 -4.46
C GLY A 93 13.62 -14.42 -3.88
N ARG A 94 13.45 -13.38 -4.72
CA ARG A 94 13.10 -12.04 -4.22
C ARG A 94 11.66 -12.01 -3.74
N ARG A 95 11.46 -11.44 -2.56
CA ARG A 95 10.13 -11.23 -2.00
C ARG A 95 9.48 -10.02 -2.66
N GLY A 96 8.15 -10.01 -2.63
CA GLY A 96 7.35 -8.90 -3.11
C GLY A 96 5.91 -9.03 -2.67
N LEU A 97 5.08 -8.11 -3.14
CA LEU A 97 3.66 -8.07 -2.83
C LEU A 97 2.85 -8.03 -4.12
N LEU A 98 1.85 -8.90 -4.20
CA LEU A 98 0.80 -8.82 -5.21
C LEU A 98 -0.39 -8.08 -4.59
N VAL A 99 -0.81 -6.98 -5.21
CA VAL A 99 -1.99 -6.21 -4.82
C VAL A 99 -3.09 -6.47 -5.83
N MET A 100 -4.19 -7.07 -5.37
CA MET A 100 -5.36 -7.38 -6.18
C MET A 100 -6.25 -6.14 -6.27
N VAL A 101 -6.05 -5.31 -7.29
CA VAL A 101 -6.69 -4.00 -7.46
C VAL A 101 -8.22 -4.11 -7.44
N ASP A 102 -8.78 -5.12 -8.11
CA ASP A 102 -10.23 -5.35 -8.15
C ASP A 102 -10.80 -5.65 -6.74
N ARG A 103 -10.03 -6.34 -5.91
CA ARG A 103 -10.43 -6.67 -4.53
C ARG A 103 -10.36 -5.45 -3.63
N VAL A 104 -9.35 -4.59 -3.79
CA VAL A 104 -9.29 -3.30 -3.10
C VAL A 104 -10.52 -2.45 -3.42
N ARG A 105 -10.90 -2.37 -4.70
CA ARG A 105 -12.11 -1.64 -5.12
C ARG A 105 -13.39 -2.22 -4.49
N THR A 106 -13.49 -3.55 -4.46
CA THR A 106 -14.62 -4.26 -3.84
C THR A 106 -14.74 -3.91 -2.35
N VAL A 107 -13.64 -3.99 -1.60
CA VAL A 107 -13.63 -3.64 -0.18
C VAL A 107 -14.01 -2.17 0.03
N ARG A 108 -13.52 -1.25 -0.81
CA ARG A 108 -13.87 0.17 -0.72
C ARG A 108 -15.37 0.40 -0.92
N ALA A 109 -15.97 -0.23 -1.92
CA ALA A 109 -17.41 -0.14 -2.20
C ALA A 109 -18.25 -0.67 -1.02
N LEU A 110 -17.84 -1.78 -0.39
CA LEU A 110 -18.52 -2.33 0.78
C LEU A 110 -18.47 -1.38 1.98
N ILE A 111 -17.32 -0.72 2.21
CA ILE A 111 -17.18 0.29 3.29
C ILE A 111 -18.06 1.51 3.01
N GLU A 112 -18.09 1.99 1.77
CA GLU A 112 -18.93 3.12 1.35
C GLU A 112 -20.41 2.81 1.53
N GLN A 113 -20.87 1.61 1.11
CA GLN A 113 -22.24 1.15 1.31
C GLN A 113 -22.60 0.99 2.80
N GLY A 114 -21.71 0.42 3.60
CA GLY A 114 -21.93 0.27 5.04
C GLY A 114 -22.08 1.61 5.76
N ARG A 115 -21.33 2.64 5.36
CA ARG A 115 -21.48 4.01 5.91
C ARG A 115 -22.84 4.62 5.58
N LEU A 116 -23.33 4.45 4.35
CA LEU A 116 -24.63 4.95 3.91
C LEU A 116 -25.82 4.29 4.67
N VAL A 117 -25.63 3.12 5.27
CA VAL A 117 -26.67 2.43 6.05
C VAL A 117 -26.70 2.91 7.52
N HIS A 118 -25.63 3.52 8.02
CA HIS A 118 -25.51 3.93 9.43
C HIS A 118 -25.84 5.41 9.70
N ASP A 119 -26.04 6.22 8.66
CA ASP A 119 -26.59 7.59 8.77
C ASP A 119 -28.03 7.62 8.22
N PRO A 120 -29.07 7.43 9.05
CA PRO A 120 -30.41 7.85 8.69
C PRO A 120 -30.51 9.38 8.87
N ASP A 121 -31.04 10.05 7.84
CA ASP A 121 -31.51 11.45 7.93
C ASP A 121 -32.44 11.69 9.13
#